data_AF-A0AAU8TSV6-F1
#
_entry.id   AF-A0AAU8TSV6-F1
#
_cell.length_a   1.000
_cell.length_b   1.000
_cell.length_c   1.000
_cell.angle_alpha   90.00
_cell.angle_beta   90.00
_cell.angle_gamma   90.00
#
_symmetry.space_group_name_H-M   'P 1'
#
loop_
_entity.id
_entity.type
_entity.pdbx_description
1 polymer ?
#
loop_
_entity_poly.entity_id
_entity_poly.type
_entity_poly.pdbx_seq_one_letter_code
_entity_poly.pdbx_strand_id
1 'polypeptide(L)'
;MQPGAALIKAWKTECLVQSDTQIEKAKAQVREKVEHPFRVIKRQFGYENVRFRGVAKNTAQMVTLFALSNLWMARRHLLAGTGEVGV
;
A
#
# COMPACT_ATOMS: atom_id res chain seq x y z
N MET A 1 -39.60 24.83 24.06
CA MET A 1 -38.85 24.41 22.87
C MET A 1 -37.52 23.83 23.37
N GLN A 2 -37.25 22.54 23.19
CA GLN A 2 -36.16 21.81 23.87
C GLN A 2 -34.95 21.61 22.93
N PRO A 3 -33.90 22.46 23.00
CA PRO A 3 -32.71 22.33 22.13
C PRO A 3 -31.74 21.20 22.53
N GLY A 4 -31.91 20.58 23.70
CA GLY A 4 -30.93 19.61 24.24
C GLY A 4 -30.84 18.29 23.46
N ALA A 5 -31.96 17.74 23.00
CA ALA A 5 -31.98 16.45 22.29
C ALA A 5 -31.36 16.53 20.89
N ALA A 6 -31.46 17.69 20.23
CA ALA A 6 -30.89 17.92 18.91
C ALA A 6 -29.36 18.00 18.95
N LEU A 7 -28.80 18.67 19.97
CA LEU A 7 -27.36 18.78 20.18
C LEU A 7 -26.71 17.42 20.47
N ILE A 8 -27.35 16.60 21.30
CA ILE A 8 -26.85 15.25 21.61
C ILE A 8 -26.81 14.37 20.35
N LYS A 9 -27.86 14.45 19.51
CA LYS A 9 -27.88 13.73 18.22
C LYS A 9 -26.79 14.22 17.28
N ALA A 10 -26.60 15.54 17.14
CA ALA A 10 -25.59 16.12 16.27
C ALA A 10 -24.17 15.69 16.69
N TRP A 11 -23.86 15.79 17.98
CA TRP A 11 -22.57 15.38 18.53
C TRP A 11 -22.30 13.89 18.32
N LYS A 12 -23.32 13.04 18.52
CA LYS A 12 -23.23 11.59 18.28
C LYS A 12 -22.95 11.28 16.81
N THR A 13 -23.62 11.95 15.88
CA THR A 13 -23.39 11.76 14.43
C THR A 13 -21.99 12.22 14.03
N GLU A 14 -21.52 13.35 14.55
CA GLU A 14 -20.18 13.85 14.28
C GLU A 14 -19.09 12.90 14.80
N CYS A 15 -19.27 12.36 16.00
CA CYS A 15 -18.35 11.38 16.59
C CYS A 15 -18.35 10.04 15.82
N LEU A 16 -19.50 9.61 15.30
CA LEU A 16 -19.59 8.43 14.42
C LEU A 16 -18.85 8.67 13.10
N VAL A 17 -19.06 9.81 12.45
CA VAL A 17 -18.35 10.18 11.22
C VAL A 17 -16.83 10.27 11.46
N GLN A 18 -16.39 10.83 12.59
CA GLN A 18 -14.98 10.84 12.97
C GLN A 18 -14.39 9.43 13.16
N SER A 19 -15.19 8.50 13.68
CA SER A 19 -14.78 7.10 13.83
C SER A 19 -14.68 6.39 12.47
N ASP A 20 -15.67 6.57 11.61
CA ASP A 20 -15.71 5.98 10.26
C ASP A 20 -14.56 6.51 9.39
N THR A 21 -14.30 7.82 9.43
CA THR A 21 -13.20 8.42 8.67
C THR A 21 -11.83 7.90 9.09
N GLN A 22 -11.63 7.59 10.38
CA GLN A 22 -10.37 6.98 10.84
C GLN A 22 -10.24 5.54 10.32
N ILE A 23 -11.32 4.77 10.29
CA ILE A 23 -11.34 3.42 9.74
C ILE A 23 -11.03 3.44 8.24
N GLU A 24 -11.68 4.33 7.48
CA GLU A 24 -11.44 4.44 6.04
C GLU A 24 -10.02 4.93 5.73
N LYS A 25 -9.46 5.84 6.53
CA LYS A 25 -8.04 6.23 6.42
C LYS A 25 -7.12 5.04 6.66
N ALA A 26 -7.36 4.23 7.67
CA ALA A 26 -6.55 3.04 7.94
C ALA A 26 -6.62 2.04 6.78
N LYS A 27 -7.81 1.79 6.23
CA LYS A 27 -8.01 0.94 5.04
C LYS A 27 -7.26 1.49 3.83
N ALA A 28 -7.32 2.79 3.58
CA ALA A 28 -6.63 3.45 2.48
C ALA A 28 -5.09 3.36 2.63
N GLN A 29 -4.55 3.53 3.84
CA GLN A 29 -3.11 3.39 4.10
C GLN A 29 -2.61 1.97 3.84
N VAL A 30 -3.37 0.95 4.25
CA VAL A 30 -3.04 -0.45 3.95
C VAL A 30 -3.07 -0.70 2.45
N ARG A 31 -4.07 -0.15 1.76
CA ARG A 31 -4.24 -0.28 0.31
C ARG A 31 -3.08 0.37 -0.45
N GLU A 32 -2.66 1.57 -0.09
CA GLU A 32 -1.52 2.26 -0.72
C GLU A 32 -0.22 1.46 -0.60
N LYS A 33 0.07 0.91 0.59
CA LYS A 33 1.27 0.09 0.83
C LYS A 33 1.33 -1.17 -0.03
N VAL A 34 0.18 -1.75 -0.36
CA VAL A 34 0.08 -2.95 -1.18
C VAL A 34 0.03 -2.59 -2.67
N GLU A 35 -0.72 -1.57 -3.06
CA GLU A 35 -0.83 -1.14 -4.46
C GLU A 35 0.51 -0.69 -5.04
N HIS A 36 1.38 -0.08 -4.24
CA HIS A 36 2.69 0.38 -4.69
C HIS A 36 3.60 -0.75 -5.24
N PRO A 37 3.91 -1.84 -4.51
CA PRO A 37 4.68 -2.94 -5.05
C PRO A 37 3.96 -3.64 -6.22
N PHE A 38 2.63 -3.77 -6.19
CA PHE A 38 1.88 -4.31 -7.34
C PHE A 38 2.04 -3.43 -8.60
N ARG A 39 2.05 -2.11 -8.46
CA ARG A 39 2.29 -1.18 -9.57
C ARG A 39 3.71 -1.32 -10.11
N VAL A 40 4.71 -1.45 -9.24
CA VAL A 40 6.11 -1.69 -9.65
C VAL A 40 6.23 -3.01 -10.42
N ILE A 41 5.63 -4.10 -9.91
CA ILE A 41 5.62 -5.41 -10.57
C ILE A 41 4.98 -5.34 -11.96
N LYS A 42 3.79 -4.73 -12.07
CA LYS A 42 3.06 -4.67 -13.34
C LYS A 42 3.71 -3.72 -14.35
N ARG A 43 4.17 -2.54 -13.93
CA ARG A 43 4.70 -1.52 -14.85
C ARG A 43 6.20 -1.64 -15.10
N GLN A 44 7.01 -1.85 -14.07
CA GLN A 44 8.47 -1.86 -14.20
C GLN A 44 9.00 -3.23 -14.62
N PHE A 45 8.39 -4.31 -14.12
CA PHE A 45 8.80 -5.68 -14.44
C PHE A 45 7.93 -6.33 -15.55
N GLY A 46 6.89 -5.64 -16.04
CA GLY A 46 6.08 -6.10 -17.16
C GLY A 46 5.29 -7.39 -16.88
N TYR A 47 4.98 -7.68 -15.62
CA TYR A 47 4.23 -8.88 -15.24
C TYR A 47 2.73 -8.68 -15.47
N GLU A 48 2.33 -8.76 -16.74
CA GLU A 48 0.93 -8.61 -17.18
C GLU A 48 0.22 -9.95 -17.39
N ASN A 49 0.98 -11.00 -17.74
CA ASN A 49 0.45 -12.35 -18.01
C ASN A 49 1.28 -13.45 -17.36
N VAL A 50 0.63 -14.58 -17.07
CA VAL A 50 1.27 -15.80 -16.54
C VAL A 50 2.14 -16.43 -17.63
N ARG A 51 3.46 -16.50 -17.42
CA ARG A 51 4.42 -16.94 -18.44
C ARG A 51 4.66 -18.45 -18.43
N PHE A 52 4.46 -19.11 -17.29
CA PHE A 52 4.79 -20.52 -17.12
C PHE A 52 3.57 -21.43 -17.15
N ARG A 53 3.70 -22.60 -17.80
CA ARG A 53 2.72 -23.69 -17.73
C ARG A 53 2.84 -24.39 -16.37
N GLY A 54 2.15 -23.86 -15.37
CA GLY A 54 2.05 -24.44 -14.03
C GLY A 54 1.95 -23.40 -12.92
N VAL A 55 0.99 -23.60 -12.01
CA VAL A 55 0.70 -22.67 -10.90
C VAL A 55 1.92 -22.47 -10.01
N ALA A 56 2.62 -23.54 -9.64
CA ALA A 56 3.79 -23.46 -8.77
C ALA A 56 4.92 -22.58 -9.33
N LYS A 57 5.22 -22.70 -10.63
CA LYS A 57 6.26 -21.91 -11.31
C LYS A 57 5.86 -20.44 -11.41
N ASN A 58 4.58 -20.18 -11.63
CA ASN A 58 4.05 -18.82 -11.66
C ASN A 58 4.08 -18.16 -10.28
N THR A 59 3.73 -18.90 -9.22
CA THR A 59 3.83 -18.41 -7.83
C THR A 59 5.28 -18.10 -7.46
N ALA A 60 6.22 -18.98 -7.80
CA ALA A 60 7.65 -18.72 -7.57
C ALA A 60 8.12 -17.45 -8.30
N GLN A 61 7.69 -17.23 -9.55
CA GLN A 61 7.99 -16.00 -10.29
C GLN A 61 7.42 -14.76 -9.59
N MET A 62 6.16 -14.80 -9.13
CA MET A 62 5.56 -13.68 -8.40
C MET A 62 6.32 -13.37 -7.11
N VAL A 63 6.66 -14.38 -6.31
CA VAL A 63 7.41 -14.21 -5.05
C VAL A 63 8.76 -13.56 -5.31
N THR A 64 9.48 -13.98 -6.34
CA THR A 64 10.75 -13.36 -6.75
C THR A 64 10.57 -11.91 -7.17
N LEU A 65 9.51 -11.59 -7.94
CA LEU A 65 9.21 -10.22 -8.36
C LEU A 65 8.84 -9.31 -7.17
N PHE A 66 8.18 -9.85 -6.14
CA PHE A 66 7.93 -9.13 -4.90
C PHE A 66 9.24 -8.81 -4.15
N ALA A 67 10.15 -9.78 -4.04
CA ALA A 67 11.46 -9.54 -3.43
C ALA A 67 12.26 -8.47 -4.21
N LEU A 68 12.26 -8.54 -5.54
CA LEU A 68 12.91 -7.55 -6.41
C LEU A 68 12.25 -6.16 -6.30
N SER A 69 10.93 -6.10 -6.13
CA SER A 69 10.23 -4.82 -5.95
C SER A 69 10.59 -4.16 -4.62
N ASN A 70 10.73 -4.95 -3.56
CA ASN A 70 11.22 -4.46 -2.27
C ASN A 70 12.65 -3.92 -2.40
N LEU A 71 13.52 -4.62 -3.12
CA LEU A 71 14.88 -4.14 -3.41
C LEU A 71 14.89 -2.86 -4.25
N TRP A 72 14.03 -2.77 -5.26
CA TRP A 72 13.92 -1.59 -6.12
C TRP A 72 13.43 -0.35 -5.35
N MET A 73 12.49 -0.51 -4.41
CA MET A 73 12.09 0.57 -3.49
C MET A 73 13.23 0.99 -2.57
N ALA A 74 14.00 0.02 -2.04
CA ALA A 74 15.15 0.28 -1.18
C ALA A 74 16.33 0.92 -1.93
N ARG A 75 16.39 0.84 -3.27
CA ARG A 75 17.46 1.38 -4.11
C ARG A 75 17.86 2.81 -3.74
N ARG A 76 16.90 3.71 -3.49
CA ARG A 76 17.21 5.11 -3.14
C ARG A 76 17.97 5.21 -1.80
N HIS A 77 17.61 4.38 -0.83
CA HIS A 77 18.29 4.34 0.47
C HIS A 77 19.65 3.65 0.37
N LEU A 78 19.74 2.56 -0.39
CA LEU A 78 20.99 1.82 -0.60
C LEU A 78 22.02 2.66 -1.34
N LEU A 79 21.64 3.31 -2.44
CA LEU A 79 22.53 4.18 -3.23
C LEU A 79 22.94 5.46 -2.48
N ALA A 80 22.07 6.00 -1.62
CA ALA A 80 22.42 7.14 -0.78
C ALA A 80 23.51 6.77 0.26
N GLY A 81 23.55 5.52 0.72
CA GLY A 81 24.61 5.02 1.61
C GLY A 81 25.88 4.53 0.88
N THR A 82 25.85 4.38 -0.46
CA THR A 82 27.03 3.93 -1.24
C THR A 82 27.85 5.08 -1.82
N GLY A 83 27.48 6.34 -1.55
CA GLY A 83 28.21 7.53 -2.01
C GLY A 83 29.54 7.82 -1.29
N GLU A 84 29.99 6.96 -0.38
CA GLU A 84 31.27 7.09 0.35
C GLU A 84 32.39 6.16 -0.17
N VAL A 85 32.21 5.50 -1.31
CA VAL A 85 33.33 4.85 -2.01
C VAL A 85 33.69 5.68 -3.23
N GLY A 86 34.71 6.51 -3.02
CA GLY A 86 35.25 7.43 -4.01
C GLY A 86 35.77 6.74 -5.26
N VAL A 87 35.56 7.44 -6.37
CA VAL A 87 36.46 7.47 -7.53
C VAL A 87 36.65 8.94 -7.88
#